data_AF-X1S782-F1
#
_entry.id   AF-X1S782-F1
#
_cell.length_a   1.000
_cell.length_b   1.000
_cell.length_c   1.000
_cell.angle_alpha   90.00
_cell.angle_beta   90.00
_cell.angle_gamma   90.00
#
_symmetry.space_group_name_H-M   'P 1'
#
loop_
_entity.id
_entity.type
_entity.pdbx_description
1 polymer ?
#
loop_
_entity_poly.entity_id
_entity_poly.type
_entity_poly.pdbx_seq_one_letter_code
_entity_poly.pdbx_strand_id
1 'polypeptide(L)'
;DWQPFISTLKSLVPSQVPMSRIDDAVRRILRIKFRAGLFEHPYTDRSLASSFGSPEHRAVAREAVRKSLVLLKNANNLLPIAKNA
;
A
#
# COMPACT_ATOMS: atom_id res chain seq x y z
N ASP A 1 -2.40 -21.82 -4.35
CA ASP A 1 -1.28 -22.50 -5.03
C ASP A 1 -1.06 -21.83 -6.37
N TRP A 2 0.10 -21.21 -6.60
CA TRP A 2 0.39 -20.43 -7.82
C TRP A 2 1.10 -21.25 -8.91
N GLN A 3 1.58 -22.44 -8.56
CA GLN A 3 2.36 -23.32 -9.42
C GLN A 3 1.55 -23.82 -10.64
N PRO A 4 0.26 -24.20 -10.50
CA PRO A 4 -0.55 -24.58 -11.66
C PRO A 4 -0.70 -23.44 -12.68
N PHE A 5 -0.86 -22.21 -12.20
CA PHE A 5 -0.94 -21.03 -13.07
C PHE A 5 0.32 -20.85 -13.91
N ILE A 6 1.51 -21.03 -13.34
CA ILE A 6 2.77 -20.93 -14.09
C ILE A 6 2.84 -22.01 -15.17
N SER A 7 2.45 -23.24 -14.85
CA SER A 7 2.43 -24.34 -15.82
C SER A 7 1.49 -24.04 -17.00
N THR A 8 0.25 -23.63 -16.70
CA THR A 8 -0.73 -23.25 -17.72
C THR A 8 -0.27 -22.06 -18.55
N LEU A 9 0.27 -21.01 -17.93
CA LEU A 9 0.73 -19.85 -18.69
C LEU A 9 1.84 -20.26 -19.67
N LYS A 10 2.81 -21.07 -19.23
CA LYS A 10 3.89 -21.56 -20.10
C LYS A 10 3.38 -22.35 -21.31
N SER A 11 2.34 -23.18 -21.14
CA SER A 11 1.77 -23.94 -22.26
C SER A 11 1.01 -23.05 -23.26
N LEU A 12 0.55 -21.88 -22.83
CA LEU A 12 -0.17 -20.91 -23.67
C LEU A 12 0.73 -19.92 -24.39
N VAL A 13 1.99 -19.71 -23.97
CA VAL A 13 2.93 -18.80 -24.65
C VAL A 13 3.17 -19.11 -26.15
N PRO A 14 3.30 -20.37 -26.59
CA PRO A 14 3.48 -20.66 -28.02
C PRO A 14 2.20 -20.53 -28.85
N SER A 15 1.02 -20.37 -28.24
CA SER A 15 -0.28 -20.47 -28.95
C SER A 15 -1.22 -19.27 -28.75
N GLN A 16 -1.39 -18.79 -27.52
CA GLN A 16 -2.38 -17.77 -27.16
C GLN A 16 -1.78 -16.52 -26.50
N VAL A 17 -0.54 -16.61 -25.97
CA VAL A 17 0.11 -15.50 -25.27
C VAL A 17 1.45 -15.17 -25.94
N PRO A 18 1.50 -14.21 -26.87
CA PRO A 18 2.73 -13.86 -27.55
C PRO A 18 3.86 -13.46 -26.57
N MET A 19 5.10 -13.84 -26.86
CA MET A 19 6.27 -13.46 -26.05
C MET A 19 6.38 -11.95 -25.82
N SER A 20 6.02 -11.14 -26.80
CA SER A 20 6.00 -9.67 -26.67
C SER A 20 5.09 -9.17 -25.54
N ARG A 21 4.01 -9.90 -25.21
CA ARG A 21 3.14 -9.59 -24.07
C ARG A 21 3.78 -9.93 -22.75
N ILE A 22 4.55 -11.02 -22.70
CA ILE A 22 5.36 -11.40 -21.53
C ILE A 22 6.45 -10.34 -21.30
N ASP A 23 7.17 -9.96 -22.36
CA ASP A 23 8.25 -8.97 -22.29
C ASP A 23 7.76 -7.60 -21.83
N ASP A 24 6.60 -7.14 -22.33
CA ASP A 24 6.01 -5.88 -21.85
C ASP A 24 5.61 -5.96 -20.36
N ALA A 25 4.97 -7.05 -19.94
CA ALA A 25 4.59 -7.25 -18.55
C ALA A 25 5.80 -7.27 -17.61
N VAL A 26 6.82 -8.05 -17.96
CA VAL A 26 8.08 -8.14 -17.20
C VAL A 26 8.79 -6.78 -17.17
N ARG A 27 8.85 -6.06 -18.29
CA ARG A 27 9.44 -4.70 -18.36
C ARG A 27 8.76 -3.73 -17.39
N ARG A 28 7.42 -3.75 -17.29
CA ARG A 28 6.67 -2.89 -16.34
C ARG A 28 6.99 -3.24 -14.89
N ILE A 29 7.06 -4.52 -14.55
CA ILE A 29 7.40 -4.99 -13.20
C ILE A 29 8.83 -4.56 -12.86
N LEU A 30 9.80 -4.86 -13.73
CA LEU A 30 11.20 -4.51 -13.51
C LEU A 30 11.38 -2.99 -13.39
N ARG A 31 10.70 -2.19 -14.22
CA ARG A 31 10.73 -0.72 -14.13
C ARG A 31 10.37 -0.22 -12.75
N ILE A 32 9.31 -0.74 -12.13
CA ILE A 32 8.92 -0.34 -10.77
C ILE A 32 9.94 -0.83 -9.74
N LYS A 33 10.48 -2.05 -9.88
CA LYS A 33 11.52 -2.57 -8.99
C LYS A 33 12.78 -1.70 -9.01
N PHE A 34 13.23 -1.26 -10.19
CA PHE A 34 14.34 -0.32 -10.32
C PHE A 34 14.02 1.05 -9.71
N ARG A 35 12.84 1.62 -10.01
CA ARG A 35 12.42 2.90 -9.42
C ARG A 35 12.32 2.86 -7.90
N ALA A 36 11.95 1.73 -7.34
CA ALA A 36 11.87 1.50 -5.90
C ALA A 36 13.23 1.17 -5.25
N GLY A 37 14.32 1.09 -6.03
CA GLY A 37 15.66 0.76 -5.52
C GLY A 37 15.80 -0.68 -5.00
N LEU A 38 14.92 -1.60 -5.44
CA LEU A 38 14.88 -2.97 -4.91
C LEU A 38 16.03 -3.86 -5.39
N PHE A 39 16.82 -3.39 -6.37
CA PHE A 39 18.02 -4.12 -6.80
C PHE A 39 19.21 -3.80 -5.90
N GLU A 40 19.30 -2.56 -5.42
CA GLU A 40 20.35 -2.06 -4.53
C GLU A 40 20.02 -2.38 -3.06
N HIS A 41 18.74 -2.26 -2.69
CA HIS A 41 18.22 -2.49 -1.35
C HIS A 41 17.09 -3.55 -1.39
N PRO A 42 17.43 -4.84 -1.56
CA PRO A 42 16.45 -5.89 -1.77
C PRO A 42 15.65 -6.26 -0.51
N TYR A 43 16.12 -5.85 0.66
CA TYR A 43 15.52 -6.19 1.94
C TYR A 43 15.08 -4.95 2.71
N THR A 44 14.09 -5.14 3.57
CA THR A 44 13.64 -4.09 4.49
C THR A 44 14.68 -3.85 5.59
N ASP A 45 14.72 -2.61 6.09
CA ASP A 45 15.50 -2.28 7.28
C ASP A 45 14.78 -2.80 8.53
N ARG A 46 15.37 -3.80 9.18
CA ARG A 46 14.82 -4.42 10.38
C ARG A 46 14.92 -3.51 11.61
N SER A 47 15.79 -2.51 11.61
CA SER A 47 15.92 -1.57 12.74
C SER A 47 14.65 -0.74 12.95
N LEU A 48 13.86 -0.54 11.88
CA LEU A 48 12.62 0.23 11.89
C LEU A 48 11.44 -0.51 12.52
N ALA A 49 11.58 -1.78 12.89
CA ALA A 49 10.47 -2.56 13.45
C ALA A 49 9.85 -1.91 14.70
N SER A 50 10.66 -1.26 15.54
CA SER A 50 10.20 -0.53 16.73
C SER A 50 9.37 0.71 16.41
N SER A 51 9.55 1.31 15.22
CA SER A 51 8.77 2.45 14.75
C SER A 51 7.36 2.05 14.29
N PHE A 52 7.11 0.76 14.04
CA PHE A 52 5.81 0.29 13.59
C PHE A 52 4.74 0.56 14.66
N GLY A 53 3.79 1.45 14.34
CA GLY A 53 2.75 1.87 15.29
C GLY A 53 3.30 2.65 16.50
N SER A 54 4.43 3.34 16.35
CA SER A 54 5.00 4.18 17.41
C SER A 54 4.05 5.32 17.85
N PRO A 55 4.27 5.90 19.04
CA PRO A 55 3.52 7.06 19.51
C PRO A 55 3.53 8.24 18.51
N GLU A 56 4.64 8.46 17.81
CA GLU A 56 4.82 9.54 16.83
C GLU A 56 3.92 9.33 15.61
N HIS A 57 3.93 8.12 15.03
CA HIS A 57 3.03 7.77 13.93
C HIS A 57 1.55 7.89 14.36
N ARG A 58 1.21 7.48 15.58
CA ARG A 58 -0.16 7.61 16.11
C ARG A 58 -0.56 9.05 16.38
N ALA A 59 0.38 9.93 16.73
CA ALA A 59 0.12 11.35 16.91
C ALA A 59 -0.30 11.99 15.59
N VAL A 60 0.46 11.73 14.51
CA VAL A 60 0.12 12.18 13.15
C VAL A 60 -1.23 11.61 12.70
N ALA A 61 -1.46 10.30 12.90
CA ALA A 61 -2.73 9.67 12.57
C ALA A 61 -3.91 10.30 13.33
N ARG A 62 -3.75 10.58 14.64
CA ARG A 62 -4.78 11.23 15.45
C ARG A 62 -5.09 12.64 14.95
N GLU A 63 -4.08 13.38 14.51
CA GLU A 63 -4.28 14.69 13.90
C GLU A 63 -5.02 14.60 12.56
N ALA A 64 -4.62 13.69 11.69
CA ALA A 64 -5.29 13.44 10.42
C ALA A 64 -6.77 13.10 10.62
N VAL A 65 -7.09 12.25 11.62
CA VAL A 65 -8.46 11.94 12.00
C VAL A 65 -9.21 13.18 12.47
N ARG A 66 -8.64 14.01 13.36
CA ARG A 66 -9.31 15.25 13.80
C ARG A 66 -9.61 16.19 12.63
N LYS A 67 -8.70 16.29 11.66
CA LYS A 67 -8.83 17.16 10.49
C LYS A 67 -9.74 16.61 9.39
N SER A 68 -9.99 15.31 9.34
CA SER A 68 -10.86 14.69 8.33
C SER A 68 -12.35 14.72 8.70
N LEU A 69 -12.70 14.97 9.97
CA LEU A 69 -14.08 15.06 10.41
C LEU A 69 -14.77 16.31 9.85
N VAL A 70 -15.97 16.13 9.30
CA VAL A 70 -16.81 17.22 8.79
C VAL A 70 -18.10 17.28 9.62
N LEU A 71 -18.32 18.40 10.31
CA LEU A 71 -19.54 18.63 11.08
C LEU A 71 -20.62 19.26 10.19
N LEU A 72 -21.56 18.45 9.72
CA LEU A 72 -22.63 18.92 8.83
C LEU A 72 -23.73 19.72 9.54
N LYS A 73 -23.95 19.46 10.84
CA LYS A 73 -24.98 20.12 11.63
C LYS A 73 -24.56 20.23 13.09
N ASN A 74 -24.67 21.43 13.67
CA ASN A 74 -24.48 21.69 15.10
C ASN A 74 -25.63 22.57 15.62
N ALA A 75 -26.80 21.99 15.86
CA ALA A 75 -27.96 22.73 16.34
C ALA A 75 -27.75 23.14 17.81
N ASN A 76 -28.20 24.36 18.16
CA ASN A 76 -28.15 24.90 19.51
C ASN A 76 -26.75 24.88 20.16
N ASN A 77 -25.68 24.88 19.35
CA ASN A 77 -24.30 24.75 19.82
C ASN A 77 -24.08 23.56 20.77
N LEU A 78 -24.73 22.42 20.49
CA LEU A 78 -24.64 21.21 21.31
C LEU A 78 -23.21 20.68 21.44
N LEU A 79 -22.40 20.82 20.40
CA LEU A 79 -20.98 20.45 20.42
C LEU A 79 -20.08 21.67 20.68
N PRO A 80 -18.98 21.51 21.45
CA PRO A 80 -18.48 20.26 22.03
C PRO A 80 -19.21 19.83 23.32
N ILE A 81 -19.33 18.52 23.54
CA ILE A 81 -19.87 17.95 24.77
C ILE A 81 -18.88 18.22 25.92
N ALA A 82 -19.37 18.71 27.06
CA ALA A 82 -18.53 18.90 28.24
C ALA A 82 -17.97 17.56 28.72
N LYS A 83 -16.69 17.54 29.13
CA LYS A 83 -15.96 16.30 29.50
C LYS A 83 -16.59 15.52 30.65
N ASN A 84 -17.38 16.19 31.48
CA ASN A 84 -18.01 15.64 32.68
C ASN A 84 -19.56 15.66 32.60
N ALA A 85 -20.12 15.81 31.39
CA ALA A 85 -21.57 15.74 31.18
C ALA A 85 -22.09 14.31 31.34
#